data_AF-A0A7V4PB10-F1
#
_entry.id   AF-A0A7V4PB10-F1
#
_cell.length_a   1.000
_cell.length_b   1.000
_cell.length_c   1.000
_cell.angle_alpha   90.00
_cell.angle_beta   90.00
_cell.angle_gamma   90.00
#
_symmetry.space_group_name_H-M   'P 1'
#
loop_
_entity.id
_entity.type
_entity.pdbx_description
1 polymer ?
#
loop_
_entity_poly.entity_id
_entity_poly.type
_entity_poly.pdbx_seq_one_letter_code
_entity_poly.pdbx_strand_id
1 'polypeptide(L)'
;MFERFARICQIEQGMRRARDEHGLHRLLFIGLGKNILPYWLGARACGLEVVAIADDRLAGGRYRGIPIVSEAVARRLEFDAAIISNSSPVHAADAARRWRRLDDRPVFDLIEPLWSAGEQAARRLGQDVELAA
;
A
#
# COMPACT_ATOMS: atom_id res chain seq x y z
N MET A 1 21.44 -1.43 12.23
CA MET A 1 21.57 -0.76 10.91
C MET A 1 21.05 -1.64 9.76
N PHE A 2 21.31 -2.96 9.75
CA PHE A 2 20.83 -3.91 8.72
C PHE A 2 19.30 -4.00 8.53
N GLU A 3 18.51 -4.02 9.60
CA GLU A 3 17.03 -4.17 9.50
C GLU A 3 16.36 -3.07 8.67
N ARG A 4 16.91 -1.85 8.72
CA ARG A 4 16.37 -0.70 7.98
C ARG A 4 16.59 -0.84 6.48
N PHE A 5 17.74 -1.38 6.07
CA PHE A 5 18.04 -1.64 4.66
C PHE A 5 17.21 -2.80 4.11
N ALA A 6 17.07 -3.88 4.87
CA ALA A 6 16.24 -5.02 4.48
C ALA A 6 14.79 -4.61 4.18
N ARG A 7 14.21 -3.74 5.02
CA ARG A 7 12.85 -3.21 4.81
C ARG A 7 12.72 -2.33 3.56
N ILE A 8 13.76 -1.57 3.20
CA ILE A 8 13.74 -0.74 1.98
C ILE A 8 13.69 -1.65 0.75
N CYS A 9 14.56 -2.67 0.67
CA CYS A 9 14.56 -3.61 -0.44
C CYS A 9 13.23 -4.38 -0.55
N GLN A 10 12.66 -4.81 0.58
CA GLN A 10 11.36 -5.48 0.60
C GLN A 10 10.24 -4.59 0.05
N ILE A 11 10.16 -3.33 0.51
CA ILE A 11 9.17 -2.37 0.02
C ILE A 11 9.34 -2.13 -1.48
N GLU A 12 10.57 -1.94 -1.96
CA GLU A 12 10.83 -1.74 -3.38
C GLU A 12 10.39 -2.96 -4.21
N GLN A 13 10.75 -4.17 -3.78
CA GLN A 13 10.33 -5.41 -4.46
C GLN A 13 8.82 -5.56 -4.49
N GLY A 14 8.14 -5.27 -3.37
CA GLY A 14 6.68 -5.28 -3.28
C GLY A 14 6.03 -4.27 -4.23
N MET A 15 6.57 -3.05 -4.30
CA MET A 15 6.08 -2.02 -5.24
C MET A 15 6.31 -2.41 -6.69
N ARG A 16 7.49 -2.95 -7.02
CA ARG A 16 7.82 -3.41 -8.38
C ARG A 16 6.87 -4.53 -8.81
N ARG A 17 6.63 -5.50 -7.93
CA ARG A 17 5.67 -6.58 -8.18
C ARG A 17 4.26 -6.03 -8.40
N ALA A 18 3.76 -5.18 -7.49
CA ALA A 18 2.43 -4.60 -7.63
C ALA A 18 2.29 -3.78 -8.92
N ARG A 19 3.32 -3.01 -9.28
CA ARG A 19 3.39 -2.26 -10.54
C ARG A 19 3.29 -3.18 -11.75
N ASP A 20 4.11 -4.23 -11.78
CA ASP A 20 4.21 -5.11 -12.95
C ASP A 20 2.95 -6.01 -13.09
N GLU A 21 2.37 -6.48 -11.98
CA GLU A 21 1.17 -7.32 -11.98
C GLU A 21 -0.13 -6.53 -12.29
N HIS A 22 -0.20 -5.25 -11.90
CA HIS A 22 -1.42 -4.44 -12.02
C HIS A 22 -1.30 -3.24 -12.97
N GLY A 23 -0.15 -3.04 -13.62
CA GLY A 23 0.07 -1.90 -14.51
C GLY A 23 -0.01 -0.55 -13.81
N LEU A 24 0.50 -0.45 -12.58
CA LEU A 24 0.36 0.77 -11.77
C LEU A 24 1.30 1.88 -12.27
N HIS A 25 0.81 3.12 -12.28
CA HIS A 25 1.59 4.32 -12.60
C HIS A 25 1.49 5.36 -11.49
N ARG A 26 0.31 5.51 -10.88
CA ARG A 26 -0.04 6.56 -9.92
C ARG A 26 -0.50 5.94 -8.61
N LEU A 27 0.18 6.30 -7.53
CA LEU A 27 -0.05 5.76 -6.20
C LEU A 27 -0.53 6.82 -5.23
N LEU A 28 -1.40 6.39 -4.33
CA LEU A 28 -1.72 7.11 -3.09
C LEU A 28 -1.03 6.43 -1.91
N PHE A 29 -0.36 7.19 -1.05
CA PHE A 29 0.13 6.65 0.23
C PHE A 29 -0.89 6.89 1.34
N ILE A 30 -1.09 5.89 2.20
CA ILE A 30 -2.01 5.98 3.34
C ILE A 30 -1.24 6.09 4.65
N GLY A 31 -1.37 7.26 5.28
CA GLY A 31 -0.77 7.60 6.57
C GLY A 31 0.67 8.07 6.47
N LEU A 32 0.97 9.20 7.10
CA LEU A 32 2.34 9.72 7.22
C LEU A 32 2.94 9.32 8.58
N GLY A 33 3.93 8.43 8.54
CA GLY A 33 4.64 7.98 9.74
C GLY A 33 6.15 7.93 9.57
N LYS A 34 6.84 7.42 10.59
CA LYS A 34 8.31 7.26 10.61
C LYS A 34 8.86 6.43 9.45
N ASN A 35 8.02 5.60 8.82
CA ASN A 35 8.39 4.67 7.76
C ASN A 35 8.10 5.16 6.35
N ILE A 36 7.51 6.35 6.17
CA ILE A 36 7.16 6.86 4.84
C ILE A 36 8.38 6.98 3.89
N LEU A 37 9.57 7.26 4.44
CA LEU A 37 10.77 7.49 3.63
C LEU A 37 11.13 6.27 2.76
N PRO A 38 11.24 5.04 3.32
CA PRO A 38 11.34 3.81 2.54
C PRO A 38 10.30 3.66 1.41
N TYR A 39 9.02 3.95 1.67
CA TYR A 39 7.95 3.88 0.65
C TYR A 39 8.18 4.90 -0.46
N TRP A 40 8.50 6.14 -0.10
CA TRP A 40 8.80 7.18 -1.07
C TRP A 40 10.01 6.83 -1.95
N LEU A 41 11.07 6.27 -1.37
CA LEU A 41 12.24 5.79 -2.12
C LEU A 41 11.88 4.63 -3.04
N GLY A 42 11.10 3.65 -2.55
CA GLY A 42 10.66 2.50 -3.34
C GLY A 42 9.81 2.92 -4.55
N ALA A 43 8.87 3.86 -4.36
CA ALA A 43 8.02 4.35 -5.45
C ALA A 43 8.86 5.06 -6.51
N ARG A 44 9.81 5.90 -6.09
CA ARG A 44 10.74 6.58 -7.00
C ARG A 44 11.62 5.60 -7.76
N ALA A 45 12.15 4.56 -7.10
CA ALA A 45 12.96 3.53 -7.74
C ALA A 45 12.15 2.70 -8.77
N CYS A 46 10.84 2.58 -8.56
CA CYS A 46 9.92 1.90 -9.47
C CYS A 46 9.33 2.82 -10.54
N GLY A 47 9.67 4.11 -10.57
CA GLY A 47 9.08 5.07 -11.51
C GLY A 47 7.59 5.33 -11.29
N LEU A 48 7.09 5.09 -10.07
CA LEU A 48 5.69 5.33 -9.69
C LEU A 48 5.52 6.79 -9.25
N GLU A 49 4.49 7.45 -9.77
CA GLU A 49 4.08 8.80 -9.35
C GLU A 49 3.28 8.69 -8.05
N VAL A 50 3.74 9.36 -6.98
CA VAL A 50 2.95 9.46 -5.75
C VAL A 50 2.13 10.75 -5.79
N VAL A 51 0.80 10.62 -5.98
CA VAL A 51 -0.08 11.77 -6.21
C VAL A 51 -0.35 12.55 -4.92
N ALA A 52 -0.45 11.86 -3.79
CA ALA A 52 -0.68 12.43 -2.49
C ALA A 52 -0.37 11.43 -1.36
N ILE A 53 -0.36 11.94 -0.13
CA ILE A 53 -0.42 11.15 1.10
C ILE A 53 -1.76 11.46 1.79
N ALA A 54 -2.57 10.44 2.01
CA ALA A 54 -3.82 10.56 2.76
C ALA A 54 -3.54 10.48 4.26
N ASP A 55 -3.71 11.59 4.98
CA ASP A 55 -3.57 11.68 6.42
C ASP A 55 -4.39 12.85 6.97
N ASP A 56 -5.52 12.55 7.64
CA ASP A 56 -6.42 13.58 8.16
C ASP A 56 -5.77 14.48 9.23
N ARG A 57 -4.76 13.97 9.96
CA ARG A 57 -4.11 14.72 11.03
C ARG A 57 -3.12 15.75 10.49
N LEU A 58 -2.57 15.48 9.31
CA LEU A 58 -1.49 16.27 8.71
C LEU A 58 -1.89 16.91 7.38
N ALA A 59 -3.18 16.85 7.04
CA ALA A 59 -3.75 17.45 5.84
C ALA A 59 -3.42 18.96 5.75
N GLY A 60 -3.09 19.42 4.54
CA GLY A 60 -2.62 20.77 4.28
C GLY A 60 -1.09 20.91 4.29
N GLY A 61 -0.37 19.88 4.76
CA GLY A 61 1.08 19.80 4.68
C GLY A 61 1.62 19.30 3.34
N ARG A 62 2.95 19.18 3.28
CA ARG A 62 3.67 18.52 2.18
C ARG A 62 4.79 17.64 2.73
N TYR A 63 5.02 16.51 2.08
CA TYR A 63 6.16 15.64 2.35
C TYR A 63 6.99 15.47 1.08
N ARG A 64 8.21 16.01 1.06
CA ARG A 64 9.13 15.93 -0.10
C ARG A 64 8.47 16.36 -1.43
N GLY A 65 7.64 17.40 -1.38
CA GLY A 65 6.91 17.92 -2.53
C GLY A 65 5.54 17.27 -2.79
N ILE A 66 5.25 16.12 -2.16
CA ILE A 66 3.96 15.43 -2.28
C ILE A 66 2.95 16.07 -1.33
N PRO A 67 1.73 16.43 -1.79
CA PRO A 67 0.71 17.01 -0.93
C PRO A 67 0.20 15.98 0.09
N ILE A 68 -0.03 16.43 1.31
CA ILE A 68 -0.76 15.67 2.34
C ILE A 68 -2.18 16.19 2.37
N VAL A 69 -3.15 15.31 2.17
CA VAL A 69 -4.57 15.64 2.06
C VAL A 69 -5.40 14.76 2.99
N SER A 70 -6.64 15.17 3.28
CA SER A 70 -7.57 14.31 4.04
C SER A 70 -7.95 13.07 3.25
N GLU A 71 -8.39 12.00 3.92
CA GLU A 71 -8.84 10.77 3.26
C GLU A 71 -10.01 11.06 2.30
N ALA A 72 -10.90 11.98 2.68
CA ALA A 72 -12.03 12.40 1.84
C ALA A 72 -11.57 13.06 0.53
N VAL A 73 -10.53 13.89 0.57
CA VAL A 73 -9.95 14.53 -0.63
C VAL A 73 -9.15 13.52 -1.43
N ALA A 74 -8.34 12.69 -0.77
CA ALA A 74 -7.51 11.68 -1.41
C ALA A 74 -8.31 10.75 -2.32
N ARG A 75 -9.47 10.26 -1.86
CA ARG A 75 -10.36 9.39 -2.66
C ARG A 75 -10.87 10.01 -3.95
N ARG A 76 -10.92 11.34 -4.03
CA ARG A 76 -11.35 12.05 -5.24
C ARG A 76 -10.22 12.29 -6.24
N LEU A 77 -8.98 11.95 -5.88
CA LEU A 77 -7.83 12.06 -6.77
C LEU A 77 -7.77 10.87 -7.73
N GLU A 78 -7.17 11.11 -8.89
CA GLU A 78 -6.84 10.07 -9.86
C GLU A 78 -5.55 9.35 -9.44
N PHE A 79 -5.71 8.09 -9.03
CA PHE A 79 -4.64 7.14 -8.72
C PHE A 79 -5.12 5.72 -9.02
N ASP A 80 -4.17 4.82 -9.28
CA ASP A 80 -4.44 3.43 -9.66
C ASP A 80 -4.59 2.53 -8.44
N ALA A 81 -3.75 2.76 -7.41
CA ALA A 81 -3.78 2.00 -6.17
C ALA A 81 -3.34 2.81 -4.95
N ALA A 82 -3.80 2.38 -3.78
CA ALA A 82 -3.35 2.88 -2.49
C ALA A 82 -2.35 1.91 -1.85
N ILE A 83 -1.31 2.45 -1.20
CA ILE A 83 -0.33 1.68 -0.44
C ILE A 83 -0.30 2.16 1.00
N ILE A 84 -0.41 1.22 1.94
CA ILE A 84 -0.32 1.52 3.36
C ILE A 84 1.13 1.81 3.75
N SER A 85 1.46 3.07 3.99
CA SER A 85 2.82 3.51 4.33
C SER A 85 3.14 3.39 5.84
N ASN A 86 2.66 2.31 6.44
CA ASN A 86 2.93 1.93 7.82
C ASN A 86 3.62 0.57 7.84
N SER A 87 4.47 0.32 8.83
CA SER A 87 5.17 -0.97 8.99
C SER A 87 4.79 -1.71 10.26
N SER A 88 3.87 -1.15 11.05
CA SER A 88 3.23 -1.84 12.18
C SER A 88 2.10 -2.72 11.61
N PRO A 89 2.16 -4.05 11.76
CA PRO A 89 1.19 -4.97 11.16
C PRO A 89 -0.26 -4.64 11.56
N VAL A 90 -0.51 -4.39 12.84
CA VAL A 90 -1.85 -4.09 13.36
C VAL A 90 -2.41 -2.80 12.74
N HIS A 91 -1.63 -1.71 12.76
CA HIS A 91 -2.06 -0.44 12.21
C HIS A 91 -2.18 -0.48 10.68
N ALA A 92 -1.34 -1.26 10.01
CA ALA A 92 -1.39 -1.42 8.57
C ALA A 92 -2.63 -2.21 8.15
N ALA A 93 -2.93 -3.32 8.82
CA ALA A 93 -4.15 -4.11 8.60
C ALA A 93 -5.43 -3.31 8.87
N ASP A 94 -5.47 -2.50 9.95
CA ASP A 94 -6.59 -1.61 10.25
C ASP A 94 -6.80 -0.55 9.17
N ALA A 95 -5.72 0.09 8.73
CA ALA A 95 -5.78 1.08 7.66
C ALA A 95 -6.22 0.45 6.33
N ALA A 96 -5.68 -0.72 5.98
CA ALA A 96 -6.07 -1.47 4.78
C ALA A 96 -7.56 -1.85 4.81
N ARG A 97 -8.05 -2.42 5.93
CA ARG A 97 -9.47 -2.75 6.10
C ARG A 97 -10.37 -1.52 5.99
N ARG A 98 -9.97 -0.40 6.58
CA ARG A 98 -10.73 0.85 6.48
C ARG A 98 -10.80 1.32 5.04
N TRP A 99 -9.66 1.42 4.36
CA TRP A 99 -9.59 1.92 2.98
C TRP A 99 -10.34 1.05 1.98
N ARG A 100 -10.23 -0.28 2.08
CA ARG A 100 -10.97 -1.22 1.22
C ARG A 100 -12.50 -1.14 1.36
N ARG A 101 -13.02 -0.54 2.43
CA ARG A 101 -14.46 -0.28 2.60
C ARG A 101 -14.91 1.06 2.01
N LEU A 102 -13.96 1.96 1.73
CA LEU A 102 -14.23 3.33 1.31
C LEU A 102 -13.96 3.55 -0.18
N ASP A 103 -13.24 2.63 -0.81
CA ASP A 103 -12.73 2.75 -2.18
C ASP A 103 -12.56 1.35 -2.80
N ASP A 104 -12.94 1.21 -4.07
CA ASP A 104 -12.88 -0.07 -4.80
C ASP A 104 -11.52 -0.33 -5.45
N ARG A 105 -10.62 0.67 -5.47
CA ARG A 105 -9.27 0.52 -6.03
C ARG A 105 -8.40 -0.42 -5.17
N PRO A 106 -7.40 -1.08 -5.77
CA PRO A 106 -6.47 -1.92 -5.04
C PRO A 106 -5.79 -1.21 -3.86
N VAL A 107 -5.75 -1.89 -2.71
CA VAL A 107 -5.07 -1.43 -1.49
C VAL A 107 -4.01 -2.46 -1.09
N PHE A 108 -2.74 -2.06 -1.11
CA PHE A 108 -1.60 -2.93 -0.81
C PHE A 108 -0.99 -2.63 0.57
N ASP A 109 -0.70 -3.68 1.32
CA ASP A 109 0.22 -3.69 2.45
C ASP A 109 1.48 -4.44 2.00
N LEU A 110 2.64 -3.80 2.07
CA LEU A 110 3.90 -4.33 1.52
C LEU A 110 4.79 -5.01 2.58
N ILE A 111 4.40 -4.97 3.87
CA ILE A 111 5.23 -5.44 4.98
C ILE A 111 4.73 -6.76 5.57
N GLU A 112 3.43 -7.07 5.47
CA GLU A 112 2.90 -8.41 5.79
C GLU A 112 3.15 -9.42 4.66
N PRO A 113 3.14 -10.74 4.92
CA PRO A 113 3.89 -11.70 4.13
C PRO A 113 3.47 -11.65 2.67
N LEU A 114 4.43 -11.81 1.76
CA LEU A 114 4.12 -12.30 0.42
C LEU A 114 3.50 -13.69 0.62
N TRP A 115 2.16 -13.78 0.68
CA TRP A 115 1.49 -15.07 0.61
C TRP A 115 1.94 -15.68 -0.70
N SER A 116 2.50 -16.87 -0.62
CA SER A 116 2.92 -17.60 -1.80
C SER A 116 1.69 -17.85 -2.70
N ALA A 117 1.90 -18.03 -4.00
CA ALA A 117 0.82 -18.44 -4.91
C ALA A 117 0.10 -19.72 -4.41
N GLY A 118 0.80 -20.56 -3.63
CA GLY A 118 0.24 -21.76 -2.99
C GLY A 118 -0.76 -21.48 -1.86
N GLU A 119 -0.56 -20.45 -1.04
CA GLU A 119 -1.51 -20.09 0.03
C GLU A 119 -2.78 -19.42 -0.51
N GLN A 120 -2.68 -18.73 -1.65
CA GLN A 120 -3.84 -18.21 -2.38
C GLN A 120 -4.65 -19.33 -3.05
N ALA A 121 -4.00 -20.38 -3.55
CA ALA A 121 -4.65 -21.55 -4.12
C ALA A 121 -5.33 -22.43 -3.05
N ALA A 122 -4.69 -22.65 -1.91
CA ALA A 122 -5.24 -23.43 -0.79
C ALA A 122 -6.54 -22.84 -0.24
N ARG A 123 -6.68 -21.51 -0.25
CA ARG A 123 -7.93 -20.83 0.14
C ARG A 123 -9.06 -20.97 -0.87
N ARG A 124 -8.78 -20.97 -2.17
CA ARG A 124 -9.80 -21.21 -3.20
C ARG A 124 -10.37 -22.62 -3.08
N LEU A 125 -9.50 -23.62 -2.93
CA LEU A 125 -9.91 -25.02 -2.73
C LEU A 125 -10.66 -25.24 -1.41
N GLY A 126 -10.33 -24.51 -0.35
CA GLY A 126 -11.06 -24.57 0.92
C GLY A 126 -12.48 -23.98 0.86
N GLN A 127 -12.74 -23.02 -0.03
CA GLN A 127 -14.07 -22.43 -0.22
C GLN A 127 -14.94 -23.24 -1.21
N ASP A 128 -14.33 -23.92 -2.18
CA ASP A 128 -15.06 -24.80 -3.11
C ASP A 128 -15.59 -26.08 -2.43
N VAL A 129 -14.96 -26.52 -1.33
CA VAL A 129 -15.44 -27.67 -0.53
C VAL A 129 -16.64 -27.30 0.34
N GLU A 130 -16.79 -26.04 0.76
CA GLU A 130 -17.97 -25.55 1.50
C GLU A 130 -19.18 -25.26 0.59
N LEU A 131 -18.99 -25.12 -0.72
CA LEU A 131 -20.07 -24.93 -1.70
C LEU A 131 -20.53 -26.23 -2.38
N ALA A 132 -19.86 -27.35 -2.09
CA ALA A 132 -20.20 -28.69 -2.58
C ALA A 132 -20.79 -29.62 -1.50
N ALA A 133 -21.12 -29.08 -0.32
CA ALA A 133 -21.77 -29.78 0.79
C ALA A 133 -23.17 -29.19 1.06
#